data_AF-A0A8A4TJC2-F1
#
_entry.id   AF-A0A8A4TJC2-F1
#
_cell.length_a   1.000
_cell.length_b   1.000
_cell.length_c   1.000
_cell.angle_alpha   90.00
_cell.angle_beta   90.00
_cell.angle_gamma   90.00
#
_symmetry.space_group_name_H-M   'P 1'
#
loop_
_entity.id
_entity.type
_entity.pdbx_description
1 polymer ?
#
loop_
_entity_poly.entity_id
_entity_poly.type
_entity_poly.pdbx_seq_one_letter_code
_entity_poly.pdbx_strand_id
1 'polypeptide(L)'
;MTGEFSHLRSTIDLIRKAFPDGISDEDYAFVLRLFYDHLSDRNLADVISLTTGREPATALNDIYRSASIPESDRDLERVRSVLYEHGFEAWLDED
;
A
#
# COMPACT_ATOMS: atom_id res chain seq x y z
N MET A 1 23.14 0.17 3.16
CA MET A 1 22.11 1.23 3.17
C MET A 1 21.01 0.81 4.12
N THR A 2 20.73 1.67 5.11
CA THR A 2 19.46 1.86 5.85
C THR A 2 18.82 0.66 6.57
N GLY A 3 19.12 0.50 7.86
CA GLY A 3 18.29 -0.27 8.81
C GLY A 3 16.97 0.43 9.20
N GLU A 4 16.76 1.67 8.72
CA GLU A 4 15.66 2.57 9.08
C GLU A 4 14.28 2.15 8.54
N PHE A 5 14.23 1.26 7.55
CA PHE A 5 12.99 0.75 6.93
C PHE A 5 12.86 -0.77 7.02
N SER A 6 13.61 -1.40 7.94
CA SER A 6 13.55 -2.85 8.11
C SER A 6 12.14 -3.34 8.46
N HIS A 7 11.36 -2.52 9.17
CA HIS A 7 9.95 -2.75 9.51
C HIS A 7 8.98 -2.58 8.35
N LEU A 8 9.39 -1.95 7.23
CA LEU A 8 8.55 -1.76 6.04
C LEU A 8 8.80 -2.82 4.96
N ARG A 9 9.82 -3.68 5.16
CA ARG A 9 10.27 -4.61 4.13
C ARG A 9 9.17 -5.59 3.72
N SER A 10 8.42 -6.14 4.68
CA SER A 10 7.34 -7.08 4.36
C SER A 10 6.26 -6.43 3.50
N THR A 11 5.85 -5.19 3.83
CA THR A 11 4.89 -4.43 3.03
C THR A 11 5.41 -4.15 1.61
N ILE A 12 6.68 -3.71 1.49
CA ILE A 12 7.29 -3.42 0.19
C ILE A 12 7.36 -4.67 -0.67
N ASP A 13 7.74 -5.81 -0.08
CA ASP A 13 7.86 -7.08 -0.77
C ASP A 13 6.48 -7.59 -1.22
N LEU A 14 5.45 -7.46 -0.38
CA LEU A 14 4.07 -7.78 -0.74
C LEU A 14 3.60 -6.95 -1.93
N ILE A 15 3.77 -5.62 -1.89
CA ILE A 15 3.35 -4.73 -2.97
C ILE A 15 4.08 -5.07 -4.27
N ARG A 16 5.40 -5.27 -4.23
CA ARG A 16 6.17 -5.63 -5.44
C ARG A 16 5.78 -6.99 -6.00
N LYS A 17 5.40 -7.94 -5.14
CA LYS A 17 4.92 -9.25 -5.55
C LYS A 17 3.54 -9.17 -6.22
N ALA A 18 2.64 -8.34 -5.68
CA ALA A 18 1.30 -8.13 -6.22
C ALA A 18 1.28 -7.27 -7.48
N PHE A 19 2.22 -6.33 -7.60
CA PHE A 19 2.32 -5.37 -8.70
C PHE A 19 3.74 -5.39 -9.28
N PRO A 20 4.14 -6.46 -9.99
CA PRO A 20 5.51 -6.64 -10.49
C PRO A 20 5.92 -5.58 -11.52
N ASP A 21 4.97 -5.05 -12.27
CA ASP A 21 5.17 -3.98 -13.26
C ASP A 21 4.90 -2.58 -12.67
N GLY A 22 4.73 -2.50 -11.35
CA GLY A 22 4.33 -1.28 -10.63
C GLY A 22 2.81 -1.15 -10.47
N ILE A 23 2.41 -0.28 -9.55
CA ILE A 23 1.00 0.00 -9.27
C ILE A 23 0.46 0.92 -10.37
N SER A 24 -0.63 0.54 -11.01
CA SER A 24 -1.30 1.38 -12.00
C SER A 24 -1.91 2.63 -11.35
N ASP A 25 -2.12 3.70 -12.13
CA ASP A 25 -2.80 4.89 -11.62
C ASP A 25 -4.25 4.61 -11.17
N GLU A 26 -4.90 3.61 -11.78
CA GLU A 26 -6.24 3.15 -11.42
C GLU A 26 -6.26 2.43 -10.06
N ASP A 27 -5.22 1.64 -9.76
CA ASP A 27 -5.15 0.82 -8.55
C ASP A 27 -4.56 1.59 -7.37
N TYR A 28 -3.79 2.65 -7.64
CA TYR A 28 -3.01 3.39 -6.65
C TYR A 28 -3.84 3.84 -5.45
N ALA A 29 -4.99 4.48 -5.68
CA ALA A 29 -5.82 4.99 -4.59
C ALA A 29 -6.40 3.85 -3.72
N PHE A 30 -6.68 2.69 -4.31
CA PHE A 30 -7.18 1.52 -3.60
C PHE A 30 -6.10 0.82 -2.79
N VAL A 31 -4.87 0.76 -3.31
CA VAL A 31 -3.71 0.29 -2.53
C VAL A 31 -3.52 1.17 -1.30
N LEU A 32 -3.53 2.50 -1.46
CA LEU A 32 -3.45 3.42 -0.32
C LEU A 32 -4.55 3.17 0.71
N ARG A 33 -5.82 3.07 0.26
CA ARG A 33 -6.96 2.85 1.15
C ARG A 33 -6.81 1.55 1.96
N LEU A 34 -6.36 0.46 1.33
CA LEU A 34 -6.23 -0.84 2.00
C LEU A 34 -5.14 -0.85 3.07
N PHE A 35 -4.02 -0.15 2.85
CA PHE A 35 -2.94 -0.11 3.85
C PHE A 35 -3.14 1.01 4.90
N TYR A 36 -4.00 1.99 4.65
CA TYR A 36 -4.24 3.13 5.53
C TYR A 36 -4.69 2.73 6.94
N ASP A 37 -5.52 1.69 7.05
CA ASP A 37 -6.03 1.24 8.36
C ASP A 37 -4.99 0.42 9.15
N HIS A 38 -3.85 0.06 8.54
CA HIS A 38 -2.83 -0.82 9.13
C HIS A 38 -1.46 -0.15 9.33
N LEU A 39 -1.18 0.94 8.63
CA LEU A 39 0.08 1.66 8.70
C LEU A 39 -0.14 3.10 9.12
N SER A 40 0.80 3.67 9.89
CA SER A 40 0.83 5.12 10.08
C SER A 40 1.00 5.84 8.74
N ASP A 41 0.42 7.03 8.59
CA ASP A 41 0.52 7.84 7.37
C ASP A 41 1.96 8.00 6.87
N ARG A 42 2.90 8.18 7.80
CA ARG A 42 4.33 8.28 7.49
C ARG A 42 4.89 6.98 6.92
N ASN A 43 4.62 5.85 7.57
CA ASN A 43 5.08 4.55 7.08
C ASN A 43 4.49 4.22 5.72
N LEU A 44 3.19 4.50 5.51
CA LEU A 44 2.54 4.27 4.22
C LEU A 44 3.13 5.19 3.14
N ALA A 45 3.38 6.47 3.44
CA ALA A 45 4.03 7.39 2.51
C ALA A 45 5.46 6.92 2.14
N ASP A 46 6.22 6.42 3.10
CA ASP A 46 7.56 5.88 2.87
C ASP A 46 7.52 4.61 2.00
N VAL A 47 6.60 3.67 2.28
CA VAL A 47 6.37 2.47 1.44
C VAL A 47 6.04 2.86 0.00
N ILE A 48 5.15 3.82 -0.17
CA ILE A 48 4.71 4.27 -1.49
C ILE A 48 5.85 4.96 -2.23
N SER A 49 6.62 5.79 -1.55
CA SER A 49 7.82 6.40 -2.14
C SER A 49 8.83 5.35 -2.60
N LEU A 50 9.08 4.33 -1.78
CA LEU A 50 10.05 3.26 -2.08
C LEU A 50 9.59 2.28 -3.18
N THR A 51 8.28 2.15 -3.39
CA THR A 51 7.70 1.23 -4.39
C THR A 51 7.37 1.92 -5.71
N THR A 52 7.03 3.21 -5.69
CA THR A 52 6.58 3.95 -6.88
C THR A 52 7.51 5.09 -7.30
N GLY A 53 8.46 5.49 -6.46
CA GLY A 53 9.31 6.66 -6.68
C GLY A 53 8.62 8.01 -6.48
N ARG A 54 7.36 8.03 -5.99
CA ARG A 54 6.63 9.26 -5.67
C ARG A 54 7.26 9.97 -4.47
N GLU A 55 7.16 11.30 -4.46
CA GLU A 55 7.58 12.11 -3.31
C GLU A 55 6.69 11.81 -2.08
N PRO A 56 7.27 11.61 -0.87
CA PRO A 56 6.50 11.29 0.33
C PRO A 56 5.42 12.32 0.67
N ALA A 57 5.69 13.60 0.45
CA ALA A 57 4.71 14.68 0.68
C ALA A 57 3.50 14.59 -0.26
N THR A 58 3.70 14.13 -1.50
CA THR A 58 2.60 13.86 -2.44
C THR A 58 1.81 12.64 -2.00
N ALA A 59 2.52 11.56 -1.62
CA ALA A 59 1.89 10.34 -1.12
C ALA A 59 1.01 10.60 0.11
N LEU A 60 1.45 11.42 1.07
CA LEU A 60 0.63 11.81 2.23
C LEU A 60 -0.70 12.46 1.84
N ASN A 61 -0.70 13.37 0.88
CA ASN A 61 -1.94 14.00 0.42
C ASN A 61 -2.88 12.99 -0.24
N ASP A 62 -2.33 12.04 -0.99
CA ASP A 62 -3.11 10.99 -1.65
C ASP A 62 -3.66 9.98 -0.63
N ILE A 63 -2.92 9.68 0.44
CA ILE A 63 -3.36 8.82 1.55
C ILE A 63 -4.63 9.41 2.18
N TYR A 64 -4.62 10.69 2.54
CA TYR A 64 -5.80 11.33 3.12
C TYR A 64 -7.01 11.34 2.18
N ARG A 65 -6.78 11.47 0.86
CA ARG A 65 -7.86 11.35 -0.13
C ARG A 65 -8.41 9.93 -0.20
N SER A 66 -7.53 8.94 -0.18
CA SER A 66 -7.90 7.53 -0.26
C SER A 66 -8.79 7.08 0.90
N ALA A 67 -8.64 7.68 2.09
CA ALA A 67 -9.47 7.38 3.27
C ALA A 67 -10.98 7.64 3.06
N SER A 68 -11.35 8.41 2.03
CA SER A 68 -12.76 8.63 1.66
C SER A 68 -13.37 7.54 0.78
N ILE A 69 -12.56 6.59 0.28
CA ILE A 69 -13.02 5.47 -0.53
C ILE A 69 -13.83 4.51 0.36
N PRO A 70 -15.09 4.20 0.01
CA PRO A 70 -15.90 3.28 0.81
C PRO A 70 -15.35 1.85 0.80
N GLU A 71 -15.47 1.14 1.93
CA GLU A 71 -15.13 -0.30 2.01
C GLU A 71 -15.92 -1.17 1.01
N SER A 72 -17.11 -0.73 0.60
CA SER A 72 -17.96 -1.43 -0.37
C SER A 72 -17.59 -1.13 -1.83
N ASP A 73 -16.54 -0.36 -2.08
CA ASP A 73 -16.12 -0.04 -3.45
C ASP A 73 -15.66 -1.30 -4.19
N ARG A 74 -16.16 -1.48 -5.42
CA ARG A 74 -15.88 -2.68 -6.21
C ARG A 74 -14.40 -2.80 -6.57
N ASP A 75 -13.76 -1.68 -6.89
CA ASP A 75 -12.37 -1.68 -7.32
C ASP A 75 -11.42 -1.88 -6.13
N LEU A 76 -11.84 -1.41 -4.93
CA LEU A 76 -11.17 -1.73 -3.68
C LEU A 76 -11.16 -3.24 -3.41
N GLU A 77 -12.29 -3.92 -3.60
CA GLU A 77 -12.40 -5.37 -3.40
C GLU A 77 -11.58 -6.16 -4.43
N ARG A 78 -11.52 -5.69 -5.69
CA ARG A 78 -10.66 -6.29 -6.72
C ARG A 78 -9.18 -6.19 -6.31
N VAL A 79 -8.72 -5.01 -5.92
CA VAL A 79 -7.32 -4.78 -5.50
C VAL A 79 -7.00 -5.58 -4.24
N ARG A 80 -7.95 -5.66 -3.30
CA ARG A 80 -7.85 -6.53 -2.13
C ARG A 80 -7.62 -7.98 -2.54
N SER A 81 -8.44 -8.51 -3.45
CA SER A 81 -8.32 -9.90 -3.94
C SER A 81 -6.92 -10.19 -4.50
N VAL A 82 -6.37 -9.28 -5.31
CA VAL A 82 -4.99 -9.40 -5.83
C VAL A 82 -3.99 -9.48 -4.67
N LEU A 83 -4.06 -8.56 -3.71
CA LEU A 83 -3.18 -8.57 -2.54
C LEU A 83 -3.30 -9.89 -1.74
N TYR A 84 -4.52 -10.42 -1.54
CA TYR A 84 -4.75 -11.71 -0.88
C TYR A 84 -4.07 -12.87 -1.61
N GLU A 85 -4.17 -12.95 -2.94
CA GLU A 85 -3.47 -13.97 -3.75
C GLU A 85 -1.95 -13.95 -3.55
N HIS A 86 -1.40 -12.79 -3.17
CA HIS A 86 0.03 -12.60 -2.97
C HIS A 86 0.49 -12.66 -1.50
N GLY A 87 -0.43 -12.85 -0.55
CA GLY A 87 -0.11 -13.08 0.86
C GLY A 87 -0.50 -11.96 1.81
N PHE A 88 -1.47 -11.11 1.43
CA PHE A 88 -1.95 -10.03 2.30
C PHE A 88 -2.57 -10.54 3.60
N GLU A 89 -3.23 -11.70 3.60
CA GLU A 89 -3.74 -12.33 4.83
C GLU A 89 -2.59 -12.60 5.83
N ALA A 90 -1.51 -13.25 5.37
CA ALA A 90 -0.35 -13.50 6.21
C ALA A 90 0.34 -12.20 6.67
N TRP A 91 0.32 -11.16 5.84
CA TRP A 91 0.84 -9.84 6.20
C TRP A 91 0.01 -9.13 7.27
N LEU A 92 -1.32 -9.29 7.25
CA LEU A 92 -2.22 -8.72 8.28
C LEU A 92 -2.01 -9.36 9.66
N ASP A 93 -1.53 -10.60 9.69
CA ASP A 93 -1.21 -11.35 10.90
C ASP A 93 0.23 -11.08 11.40
N GLU A 94 0.99 -10.20 10.74
CA GLU A 94 2.30 -9.76 11.24
C GLU A 94 2.11 -8.79 12.43
N ASP A 95 2.57 -9.19 13.62
CA ASP A 95 2.54 -8.40 14.88
C ASP A 95 3.46 -7.15 14.86
#